data_AF-A0A6H1C9B9-F1
#
_entry.id   AF-A0A6H1C9B9-F1
#
_cell.length_a   1.000
_cell.length_b   1.000
_cell.length_c   1.000
_cell.angle_alpha   90.00
_cell.angle_beta   90.00
_cell.angle_gamma   90.00
#
_symmetry.space_group_name_H-M   'P 1'
#
loop_
_entity.id
_entity.type
_entity.pdbx_description
1 polymer ?
#
loop_
_entity_poly.entity_id
_entity_poly.type
_entity_poly.pdbx_seq_one_letter_code
_entity_poly.pdbx_strand_id
1 'polypeptide(L)'
;MAERVRVRELDDDEGKRLVRIIRRGSGSVVTWRRAQMVLLSAQGMPVPRIAEVSFTSADRVRDVIHNFNADGFDSLYPKYAGGRPKKFTLPERREIKKIAKSTPVEHDLPFSTWSLTTLAEFLVAEGWPVDISHEGLRVLLREEGVSFQKVKTWKRSKDPEYETKKARVEHLYAIADGEVVPDPDEPQAIFCLDEFGPLNLQPHPGRQWTERGGKHKDPDREPRRRRRATYTRPHGVRHLFAAYDLTTDRLYGHVKTTKTRTKFLEFCRYLRTLYPAKVRLAIVCDNFSPHLTTKKCQRVARWAEANNVEIAYTPTNSSWLNRIEAQFTALRYFALDGTDHGSHREQASMIRRYIIWRNKHAGDKRLREIVNRANVA
;
A
#
# COMPACT_ATOMS: atom_id res chain seq x y z
N MET A 1 45.10 -42.44 34.22
CA MET A 1 44.27 -41.24 34.46
C MET A 1 43.58 -40.90 33.16
N ALA A 2 42.26 -40.71 33.14
CA ALA A 2 41.53 -40.38 31.91
C ALA A 2 41.98 -39.01 31.38
N GLU A 3 42.14 -38.92 30.05
CA GLU A 3 42.58 -37.72 29.36
C GLU A 3 41.58 -36.57 29.58
N ARG A 4 42.10 -35.35 29.81
CA ARG A 4 41.26 -34.18 30.11
C ARG A 4 40.59 -33.71 28.81
N VAL A 5 39.26 -33.68 28.80
CA VAL A 5 38.47 -33.17 27.65
C VAL A 5 38.86 -31.72 27.36
N ARG A 6 39.36 -31.48 26.14
CA ARG A 6 39.77 -30.18 25.62
C ARG A 6 39.31 -30.01 24.17
N VAL A 7 39.19 -28.76 23.75
CA VAL A 7 38.94 -28.46 22.35
C VAL A 7 40.18 -28.84 21.53
N ARG A 8 39.97 -29.33 20.30
CA ARG A 8 41.05 -29.53 19.32
C ARG A 8 41.77 -28.21 19.05
N GLU A 9 42.98 -28.30 18.49
CA GLU A 9 43.69 -27.10 18.04
C GLU A 9 42.81 -26.29 17.08
N LEU A 10 42.74 -24.99 17.35
CA LEU A 10 42.01 -24.02 16.55
C LEU A 10 43.01 -23.27 15.69
N ASP A 11 42.67 -23.07 14.43
CA ASP A 11 43.45 -22.15 13.60
C ASP A 11 43.14 -20.67 13.92
N ASP A 12 43.96 -19.77 13.37
CA ASP A 12 43.83 -18.34 13.58
C ASP A 12 42.48 -17.77 13.10
N ASP A 13 41.87 -18.34 12.07
CA ASP A 13 40.58 -17.88 11.55
C ASP A 13 39.43 -18.34 12.46
N GLU A 14 39.47 -19.59 12.92
CA GLU A 14 38.53 -20.15 13.91
C GLU A 14 38.59 -19.36 15.22
N GLY A 15 39.80 -19.05 15.72
CA GLY A 15 39.99 -18.21 16.89
C GLY A 15 39.41 -16.80 16.70
N LYS A 16 39.73 -16.14 15.58
CA LYS A 16 39.17 -14.82 15.23
C LYS A 16 37.64 -14.85 15.11
N ARG A 17 37.08 -15.94 14.58
CA ARG A 17 35.63 -16.13 14.42
C ARG A 17 34.92 -16.30 15.77
N LEU A 18 35.48 -17.08 16.70
CA LEU A 18 34.94 -17.20 18.07
C LEU A 18 34.93 -15.85 18.79
N VAL A 19 36.05 -15.10 18.72
CA VAL A 19 36.15 -13.77 19.33
C VAL A 19 35.15 -12.80 18.71
N ARG A 20 34.95 -12.85 17.39
CA ARG A 20 33.95 -12.02 16.70
C ARG A 20 32.53 -12.34 17.18
N ILE A 21 32.18 -13.61 17.35
CA ILE A 21 30.87 -14.03 17.88
C ILE A 21 30.66 -13.46 19.29
N ILE A 22 31.68 -13.52 20.15
CA ILE A 22 31.59 -13.05 21.54
C ILE A 22 31.46 -11.52 21.62
N ARG A 23 32.20 -10.78 20.77
CA ARG A 23 32.22 -9.30 20.76
C ARG A 23 31.01 -8.65 20.11
N ARG A 24 30.32 -9.34 19.20
CA ARG A 24 29.25 -8.73 18.38
C ARG A 24 28.02 -8.29 19.17
N GLY A 25 27.83 -8.79 20.41
CA GLY A 25 26.73 -8.40 21.31
C GLY A 25 25.31 -8.64 20.79
N SER A 26 25.17 -9.28 19.62
CA SER A 26 23.92 -9.49 18.88
C SER A 26 23.93 -10.89 18.29
N GLY A 27 22.77 -11.57 18.32
CA GLY A 27 22.62 -12.95 17.86
C GLY A 27 22.05 -13.89 18.92
N SER A 28 22.11 -15.20 18.66
CA SER A 28 21.61 -16.21 19.60
C SER A 28 22.48 -16.28 20.85
N VAL A 29 21.87 -16.08 22.03
CA VAL A 29 22.52 -16.26 23.34
C VAL A 29 23.08 -17.67 23.49
N VAL A 30 22.44 -18.67 22.87
CA VAL A 30 22.90 -20.06 22.89
C VAL A 30 24.24 -20.20 22.16
N THR A 31 24.36 -19.62 20.97
CA THR A 31 25.61 -19.62 20.19
C THR A 31 26.71 -18.86 20.90
N TRP A 32 26.38 -17.71 21.49
CA TRP A 32 27.33 -16.91 22.26
C TRP A 32 27.91 -17.70 23.44
N ARG A 33 27.05 -18.36 24.25
CA ARG A 33 27.49 -19.18 25.39
C ARG A 33 28.35 -20.36 24.97
N ARG A 34 27.96 -21.07 23.89
CA ARG A 34 28.75 -22.20 23.39
C ARG A 34 30.12 -21.75 22.87
N ALA A 35 30.17 -20.65 22.11
CA ALA A 35 31.42 -20.08 21.60
C ALA A 35 32.35 -19.63 22.75
N GLN A 36 31.79 -19.05 23.82
CA GLN A 36 32.55 -18.69 25.02
C GLN A 36 33.20 -19.91 25.67
N MET A 37 32.46 -21.02 25.81
CA MET A 37 32.99 -22.28 26.39
C MET A 37 34.14 -22.84 25.55
N VAL A 38 33.99 -22.84 24.22
CA VAL A 38 35.04 -23.31 23.29
C VAL A 38 36.28 -22.43 23.36
N LEU A 39 36.12 -21.11 23.38
CA LEU A 39 37.26 -20.19 23.48
C LEU A 39 38.01 -20.32 24.81
N LEU A 40 37.31 -20.46 25.93
CA LEU A 40 37.94 -20.65 27.24
C LEU A 40 38.68 -21.99 27.30
N SER A 41 38.13 -23.04 26.68
CA SER A 41 38.80 -24.34 26.54
C SER A 41 40.07 -24.24 25.69
N ALA A 42 40.04 -23.49 24.58
CA ALA A 42 41.21 -23.25 23.73
C ALA A 42 42.32 -22.49 24.46
N GLN A 43 41.97 -21.62 25.40
CA GLN A 43 42.91 -20.90 26.27
C GLN A 43 43.48 -21.77 27.41
N GLY A 44 43.17 -23.08 27.43
CA GLY A 44 43.70 -24.03 28.40
C GLY A 44 42.93 -24.08 29.74
N MET A 45 41.80 -23.39 29.86
CA MET A 45 40.99 -23.39 31.08
C MET A 45 40.38 -24.79 31.32
N PRO A 46 40.47 -25.35 32.53
CA PRO A 46 39.90 -26.66 32.81
C PRO A 46 38.35 -26.59 32.88
N VAL A 47 37.69 -27.66 32.43
CA VAL A 47 36.22 -27.77 32.36
C VAL A 47 35.48 -27.31 33.63
N PRO A 48 35.89 -27.68 34.87
CA PRO A 48 35.22 -27.20 36.08
C PRO A 48 35.24 -25.67 36.20
N ARG A 49 36.35 -25.03 35.84
CA ARG A 49 36.48 -23.58 35.88
C ARG A 49 35.68 -22.89 34.79
N ILE A 50 35.61 -23.48 33.60
CA ILE A 50 34.73 -23.00 32.52
C ILE A 50 33.27 -23.03 32.96
N ALA A 51 32.84 -24.10 33.64
CA ALA A 51 31.48 -24.26 34.15
C ALA A 51 31.11 -23.16 35.15
N GLU A 52 32.02 -22.82 36.07
CA GLU A 52 31.87 -21.70 37.01
C GLU A 52 31.73 -20.35 36.28
N VAL A 53 32.65 -20.06 35.35
CA VAL A 53 32.69 -18.76 34.64
C VAL A 53 31.51 -18.59 33.67
N SER A 54 31.03 -19.67 33.07
CA SER A 54 29.89 -19.67 32.15
C SER A 54 28.54 -19.97 32.80
N PHE A 55 28.50 -20.10 34.13
CA PHE A 55 27.31 -20.38 34.94
C PHE A 55 26.50 -21.58 34.41
N THR A 56 27.16 -22.71 34.17
CA THR A 56 26.55 -23.94 33.67
C THR A 56 27.14 -25.20 34.33
N SER A 57 26.69 -26.39 33.95
CA SER A 57 27.25 -27.66 34.47
C SER A 57 28.51 -28.10 33.71
N ALA A 58 29.41 -28.80 34.41
CA ALA A 58 30.62 -29.37 33.79
C ALA A 58 30.28 -30.34 32.64
N ASP A 59 29.20 -31.12 32.77
CA ASP A 59 28.72 -32.03 31.72
C ASP A 59 28.34 -31.25 30.46
N ARG A 60 27.62 -30.13 30.62
CA ARG A 60 27.24 -29.28 29.50
C ARG A 60 28.46 -28.72 28.77
N VAL A 61 29.51 -28.33 29.49
CA VAL A 61 30.76 -27.86 28.91
C VAL A 61 31.46 -28.99 28.13
N ARG A 62 31.51 -30.21 28.69
CA ARG A 62 32.07 -31.38 27.98
C ARG A 62 31.30 -31.67 26.71
N ASP A 63 29.97 -31.65 26.74
CA ASP A 63 29.13 -31.84 25.56
C ASP A 63 29.43 -30.80 24.48
N VAL A 64 29.56 -29.52 24.86
CA VAL A 64 29.88 -28.46 23.89
C VAL A 64 31.25 -28.67 23.27
N ILE A 65 32.25 -29.06 24.05
CA ILE A 65 33.60 -29.35 23.56
C ILE A 65 33.59 -30.56 22.63
N HIS A 66 32.94 -31.66 23.00
CA HIS A 66 32.83 -32.86 22.15
C HIS A 66 32.10 -32.55 20.84
N ASN A 67 30.96 -31.86 20.91
CA ASN A 67 30.21 -31.49 19.71
C ASN A 67 31.01 -30.54 18.81
N PHE A 68 31.79 -29.62 19.38
CA PHE A 68 32.65 -28.75 18.59
C PHE A 68 33.83 -29.50 17.95
N ASN A 69 34.41 -30.45 18.65
CA ASN A 69 35.49 -31.28 18.10
C ASN A 69 34.98 -32.16 16.94
N ALA A 70 33.74 -32.64 17.02
CA ALA A 70 33.12 -33.46 15.98
C ALA A 70 32.59 -32.63 14.79
N ASP A 71 31.81 -31.58 15.06
CA ASP A 71 31.02 -30.86 14.03
C ASP A 71 31.48 -29.40 13.81
N GLY A 72 32.55 -28.96 14.48
CA GLY A 72 33.07 -27.59 14.36
C GLY A 72 32.04 -26.51 14.72
N PHE A 73 32.03 -25.41 13.97
CA PHE A 73 31.14 -24.27 14.22
C PHE A 73 29.65 -24.61 14.11
N ASP A 74 29.26 -25.64 13.36
CA ASP A 74 27.86 -26.03 13.21
C ASP A 74 27.23 -26.49 14.54
N SER A 75 28.06 -27.06 15.43
CA SER A 75 27.65 -27.40 16.80
C SER A 75 27.29 -26.18 17.66
N LEU A 76 27.79 -24.99 17.32
CA LEU A 76 27.55 -23.77 18.10
C LEU A 76 26.18 -23.16 17.78
N TYR A 77 25.59 -23.48 16.63
CA TYR A 77 24.29 -22.95 16.25
C TYR A 77 23.16 -23.82 16.82
N PRO A 78 22.15 -23.22 17.47
CA PRO A 78 21.00 -23.98 17.93
C PRO A 78 20.24 -24.55 16.73
N LYS A 79 20.16 -25.88 16.65
CA LYS A 79 19.21 -26.59 15.78
C LYS A 79 17.84 -26.53 16.44
N TYR A 80 17.11 -25.42 16.25
CA TYR A 80 15.73 -25.32 16.72
C TYR A 80 14.87 -26.32 15.96
N ALA A 81 14.64 -27.49 16.54
CA ALA A 81 13.70 -28.48 16.07
C ALA A 81 12.59 -28.66 17.10
N GLY A 82 11.37 -28.98 16.65
CA GLY A 82 10.26 -29.30 17.56
C GLY A 82 9.39 -28.11 17.96
N GLY A 83 9.01 -27.27 17.00
CA GLY A 83 7.78 -26.48 17.18
C GLY A 83 6.56 -27.40 17.29
N ARG A 84 5.49 -26.94 17.95
CA ARG A 84 4.21 -27.68 17.99
C ARG A 84 3.84 -28.10 16.55
N PRO A 85 3.52 -29.38 16.29
CA PRO A 85 3.07 -29.83 14.98
C PRO A 85 1.96 -28.92 14.46
N LYS A 86 2.00 -28.59 13.17
CA LYS A 86 0.94 -27.78 12.56
C LYS A 86 -0.38 -28.50 12.74
N LYS A 87 -1.37 -27.83 13.34
CA LYS A 87 -2.72 -28.36 13.57
C LYS A 87 -3.47 -28.70 12.28
N PHE A 88 -3.12 -28.03 11.17
CA PHE A 88 -3.71 -28.24 9.85
C PHE A 88 -2.67 -28.72 8.86
N THR A 89 -3.00 -29.82 8.20
CA THR A 89 -2.34 -30.34 7.01
C THR A 89 -2.51 -29.39 5.83
N LEU A 90 -1.72 -29.59 4.76
CA LEU A 90 -1.83 -28.76 3.55
C LEU A 90 -3.20 -28.88 2.84
N PRO A 91 -3.81 -30.08 2.71
CA PRO A 91 -5.15 -30.21 2.14
C PRO A 91 -6.20 -29.43 2.95
N GLU A 92 -6.15 -29.54 4.28
CA GLU A 92 -7.05 -28.83 5.19
C GLU A 92 -6.95 -27.31 5.03
N ARG A 93 -5.73 -26.76 4.95
CA ARG A 93 -5.51 -25.33 4.70
C ARG A 93 -6.09 -24.87 3.37
N ARG A 94 -6.00 -25.69 2.32
CA ARG A 94 -6.55 -25.37 0.99
C ARG A 94 -8.08 -25.32 1.02
N GLU A 95 -8.73 -26.21 1.74
CA GLU A 95 -10.19 -26.21 1.83
C GLU A 95 -10.68 -25.04 2.70
N ILE A 96 -10.03 -24.76 3.84
CA ILE A 96 -10.32 -23.55 4.64
C ILE A 96 -10.17 -22.29 3.78
N LYS A 97 -9.13 -22.21 2.95
CA LYS A 97 -8.92 -21.11 2.01
C LYS A 97 -10.04 -21.01 0.96
N LYS A 98 -10.52 -22.15 0.45
CA LYS A 98 -11.61 -22.21 -0.53
C LYS A 98 -12.91 -21.71 0.10
N ILE A 99 -13.27 -22.18 1.29
CA ILE A 99 -14.44 -21.73 2.05
C ILE A 99 -14.33 -20.23 2.40
N ALA A 100 -13.16 -19.76 2.82
CA ALA A 100 -12.95 -18.34 3.12
C ALA A 100 -13.11 -17.42 1.89
N LYS A 101 -12.95 -17.95 0.67
CA LYS A 101 -13.10 -17.21 -0.59
C LYS A 101 -14.50 -17.28 -1.20
N SER A 102 -15.33 -18.24 -0.80
CA SER A 102 -16.75 -18.28 -1.17
C SER A 102 -17.54 -17.28 -0.31
N THR A 103 -18.78 -17.01 -0.70
CA THR A 103 -19.71 -16.25 0.15
C THR A 103 -20.43 -17.17 1.14
N PRO A 104 -20.84 -16.69 2.33
CA PRO A 104 -21.64 -17.52 3.24
C PRO A 104 -23.00 -17.93 2.62
N VAL A 105 -23.54 -17.16 1.68
CA VAL A 105 -24.76 -17.49 0.92
C VAL A 105 -24.58 -18.76 0.08
N GLU A 106 -23.39 -19.02 -0.46
CA GLU A 106 -23.08 -20.28 -1.16
C GLU A 106 -23.12 -21.50 -0.23
N HIS A 107 -23.17 -21.29 1.09
CA HIS A 107 -23.30 -22.31 2.14
C HIS A 107 -24.62 -22.19 2.89
N ASP A 108 -25.65 -21.63 2.25
CA ASP A 108 -27.01 -21.47 2.80
C ASP A 108 -27.10 -20.65 4.10
N LEU A 109 -26.09 -19.81 4.38
CA LEU A 109 -26.09 -18.91 5.53
C LEU A 109 -26.65 -17.53 5.18
N PRO A 110 -27.41 -16.89 6.10
CA PRO A 110 -28.02 -15.58 5.88
C PRO A 110 -27.02 -14.41 6.07
N PHE A 111 -25.76 -14.59 5.68
CA PHE A 111 -24.70 -13.59 5.79
C PHE A 111 -24.08 -13.28 4.43
N SER A 112 -23.84 -12.00 4.15
CA SER A 112 -23.19 -11.59 2.90
C SER A 112 -21.65 -11.62 2.98
N THR A 113 -21.06 -11.86 4.15
CA THR A 113 -19.61 -11.77 4.36
C THR A 113 -19.14 -12.67 5.51
N TRP A 114 -18.00 -13.32 5.33
CA TRP A 114 -17.29 -14.03 6.40
C TRP A 114 -16.60 -13.06 7.36
N SER A 115 -16.94 -13.15 8.65
CA SER A 115 -16.07 -12.69 9.72
C SER A 115 -15.18 -13.85 10.18
N LEU A 116 -14.08 -13.58 10.91
CA LEU A 116 -13.28 -14.66 11.49
C LEU A 116 -14.12 -15.55 12.43
N THR A 117 -15.07 -14.94 13.14
CA THR A 117 -15.98 -15.65 14.04
C THR A 117 -16.93 -16.56 13.26
N THR A 118 -17.68 -16.01 12.31
CA THR A 118 -18.66 -16.79 11.54
C THR A 118 -18.01 -17.86 10.67
N LEU A 119 -16.81 -17.61 10.16
CA LEU A 119 -16.03 -18.63 9.46
C LEU A 119 -15.56 -19.75 10.41
N ALA A 120 -15.10 -19.41 11.62
CA ALA A 120 -14.71 -20.41 12.60
C ALA A 120 -15.91 -21.26 13.07
N GLU A 121 -17.05 -20.63 13.35
CA GLU A 121 -18.30 -21.32 13.71
C GLU A 121 -18.77 -22.26 12.59
N PHE A 122 -18.72 -21.81 11.34
CA PHE A 122 -19.05 -22.65 10.19
C PHE A 122 -18.11 -23.85 10.06
N LEU A 123 -16.79 -23.64 10.18
CA LEU A 123 -15.83 -24.74 10.14
C LEU A 123 -16.08 -25.75 11.28
N VAL A 124 -16.41 -25.29 12.48
CA VAL A 124 -16.76 -26.18 13.60
C VAL A 124 -18.05 -26.96 13.29
N ALA A 125 -19.06 -26.31 12.72
CA ALA A 125 -20.31 -26.97 12.32
C ALA A 125 -20.10 -28.04 11.24
N GLU A 126 -19.17 -27.81 10.31
CA GLU A 126 -18.73 -28.76 9.29
C GLU A 126 -17.81 -29.88 9.83
N GLY A 127 -17.60 -29.96 11.16
CA GLY A 127 -16.85 -31.03 11.80
C GLY A 127 -15.33 -30.85 11.80
N TRP A 128 -14.83 -29.64 11.55
CA TRP A 128 -13.39 -29.35 11.60
C TRP A 128 -12.86 -29.35 13.05
N PRO A 129 -11.57 -29.70 13.27
CA PRO A 129 -11.00 -29.80 14.62
C PRO A 129 -11.19 -28.53 15.46
N VAL A 130 -11.79 -28.73 16.64
CA VAL A 130 -12.49 -27.78 17.52
C VAL A 130 -11.62 -26.68 18.17
N ASP A 131 -10.36 -26.50 17.75
CA ASP A 131 -9.42 -25.62 18.46
C ASP A 131 -8.73 -24.62 17.53
N ILE A 132 -9.51 -24.02 16.63
CA ILE A 132 -9.13 -22.87 15.81
C ILE A 132 -9.49 -21.59 16.57
N SER A 133 -8.52 -21.00 17.25
CA SER A 133 -8.68 -19.61 17.69
C SER A 133 -8.84 -18.67 16.48
N HIS A 134 -9.60 -17.59 16.63
CA HIS A 134 -9.75 -16.56 15.59
C HIS A 134 -8.38 -16.03 15.11
N GLU A 135 -7.42 -15.93 16.03
CA GLU A 135 -6.05 -15.51 15.72
C GLU A 135 -5.30 -16.58 14.90
N GLY A 136 -5.49 -17.86 15.20
CA GLY A 136 -4.97 -18.97 14.40
C GLY A 136 -5.52 -18.98 12.97
N LEU A 137 -6.83 -18.78 12.82
CA LEU A 137 -7.47 -18.65 11.50
C LEU A 137 -6.95 -17.43 10.74
N ARG A 138 -6.79 -16.29 11.41
CA ARG A 138 -6.25 -15.06 10.82
C ARG A 138 -4.82 -15.26 10.31
N VAL A 139 -3.96 -15.90 11.10
CA VAL A 139 -2.57 -16.20 10.70
C VAL A 139 -2.56 -17.18 9.53
N LEU A 140 -3.36 -18.25 9.58
CA LEU A 140 -3.49 -19.23 8.50
C LEU A 140 -3.91 -18.56 7.19
N LEU A 141 -4.97 -17.77 7.19
CA LEU A 141 -5.43 -17.06 6.00
C LEU A 141 -4.35 -16.12 5.46
N ARG A 142 -3.64 -15.42 6.34
CA ARG A 142 -2.54 -14.52 5.94
C ARG A 142 -1.37 -15.28 5.31
N GLU A 143 -0.97 -16.42 5.86
CA GLU A 143 0.04 -17.32 5.27
C GLU A 143 -0.39 -17.82 3.90
N GLU A 144 -1.69 -18.07 3.71
CA GLU A 144 -2.30 -18.48 2.44
C GLU A 144 -2.56 -17.33 1.46
N GLY A 145 -2.15 -16.09 1.78
CA GLY A 145 -2.35 -14.91 0.95
C GLY A 145 -3.79 -14.38 0.90
N VAL A 146 -4.64 -14.81 1.84
CA VAL A 146 -6.03 -14.34 1.98
C VAL A 146 -6.10 -13.30 3.10
N SER A 147 -6.74 -12.17 2.81
CA SER A 147 -6.99 -11.12 3.79
C SER A 147 -8.39 -10.55 3.60
N PHE A 148 -8.90 -9.90 4.64
CA PHE A 148 -10.22 -9.28 4.58
C PHE A 148 -10.16 -8.02 3.71
N GLN A 149 -10.73 -8.10 2.51
CA GLN A 149 -10.68 -7.06 1.49
C GLN A 149 -12.09 -6.58 1.15
N LYS A 150 -12.22 -5.32 0.75
CA LYS A 150 -13.47 -4.79 0.22
C LYS A 150 -13.75 -5.42 -1.14
N VAL A 151 -14.95 -6.00 -1.31
CA VAL A 151 -15.41 -6.45 -2.64
C VAL A 151 -15.57 -5.22 -3.54
N LYS A 152 -14.88 -5.23 -4.69
CA LYS A 152 -14.95 -4.15 -5.68
C LYS A 152 -16.04 -4.47 -6.69
N THR A 153 -16.84 -3.47 -7.05
CA THR A 153 -17.75 -3.58 -8.19
C THR A 153 -16.98 -3.28 -9.47
N TRP A 154 -17.22 -4.07 -10.53
CA TRP A 154 -16.63 -3.84 -11.85
C TRP A 154 -17.70 -3.40 -12.83
N LYS A 155 -17.44 -2.34 -13.60
CA LYS A 155 -18.34 -1.91 -14.66
C LYS A 155 -17.82 -2.46 -15.99
N ARG A 156 -18.67 -3.15 -16.74
CA ARG A 156 -18.39 -3.51 -18.14
C ARG A 156 -18.92 -2.40 -19.04
N SER A 157 -18.07 -1.90 -19.92
CA SER A 157 -18.49 -0.93 -20.95
C SER A 157 -19.41 -1.59 -21.97
N LYS A 158 -20.39 -0.84 -22.47
CA LYS A 158 -21.24 -1.20 -23.62
C LYS A 158 -21.01 -0.25 -24.81
N ASP A 159 -19.88 0.46 -24.80
CA ASP A 159 -19.53 1.43 -25.85
C ASP A 159 -19.23 0.67 -27.17
N PRO A 160 -19.93 0.97 -28.28
CA PRO A 160 -19.67 0.33 -29.57
C PRO A 160 -18.23 0.56 -30.07
N GLU A 161 -17.62 1.69 -29.68
CA GLU A 161 -16.27 2.07 -30.08
C GLU A 161 -15.24 1.76 -28.98
N TYR A 162 -15.56 0.82 -28.09
CA TYR A 162 -14.74 0.52 -26.91
C TYR A 162 -13.28 0.24 -27.27
N GLU A 163 -13.03 -0.70 -28.19
CA GLU A 163 -11.67 -1.10 -28.56
C GLU A 163 -10.91 0.06 -29.23
N THR A 164 -11.55 0.81 -30.12
CA THR A 164 -10.93 1.96 -30.80
C THR A 164 -10.52 3.06 -29.82
N LYS A 165 -11.43 3.46 -28.92
CA LYS A 165 -11.15 4.49 -27.91
C LYS A 165 -10.09 4.03 -26.92
N LYS A 166 -10.17 2.78 -26.49
CA LYS A 166 -9.20 2.17 -25.58
C LYS A 166 -7.81 2.16 -26.22
N ALA A 167 -7.69 1.66 -27.45
CA ALA A 167 -6.43 1.60 -28.18
C ALA A 167 -5.82 2.99 -28.37
N ARG A 168 -6.62 4.02 -28.69
CA ARG A 168 -6.12 5.40 -28.81
C ARG A 168 -5.59 5.93 -27.48
N VAL A 169 -6.29 5.72 -26.38
CA VAL A 169 -5.83 6.16 -25.05
C VAL A 169 -4.58 5.40 -24.61
N GLU A 170 -4.50 4.09 -24.86
CA GLU A 170 -3.31 3.28 -24.58
C GLU A 170 -2.10 3.74 -25.40
N HIS A 171 -2.29 4.07 -26.69
CA HIS A 171 -1.23 4.62 -27.54
C HIS A 171 -0.72 5.99 -27.05
N LEU A 172 -1.64 6.90 -26.66
CA LEU A 172 -1.26 8.17 -26.06
C LEU A 172 -0.44 7.95 -24.76
N TYR A 173 -0.80 6.96 -23.97
CA TYR A 173 -0.04 6.61 -22.79
C TYR A 173 1.34 6.02 -23.10
N ALA A 174 1.46 5.16 -24.12
CA ALA A 174 2.74 4.65 -24.57
C ALA A 174 3.67 5.77 -25.06
N ILE A 175 3.13 6.80 -25.74
CA ILE A 175 3.88 8.01 -26.08
C ILE A 175 4.34 8.75 -24.81
N ALA A 176 3.44 8.98 -23.86
CA ALA A 176 3.78 9.68 -22.61
C ALA A 176 4.84 8.96 -21.78
N ASP A 177 4.80 7.63 -21.77
CA ASP A 177 5.73 6.78 -21.03
C ASP A 177 7.06 6.58 -21.78
N GLY A 178 7.17 7.07 -23.02
CA GLY A 178 8.36 6.95 -23.87
C GLY A 178 8.57 5.54 -24.42
N GLU A 179 7.53 4.71 -24.42
CA GLU A 179 7.55 3.34 -24.96
C GLU A 179 7.48 3.35 -26.49
N VAL A 180 6.94 4.42 -27.07
CA VAL A 180 6.80 4.62 -28.52
C VAL A 180 7.36 5.98 -28.89
N VAL A 181 8.11 6.05 -30.00
CA VAL A 181 8.52 7.32 -30.60
C VAL A 181 7.33 7.91 -31.35
N PRO A 182 6.81 9.08 -30.96
CA PRO A 182 5.66 9.68 -31.64
C PRO A 182 6.03 10.12 -33.06
N ASP A 183 5.14 9.84 -34.01
CA ASP A 183 5.21 10.43 -35.35
C ASP A 183 5.10 11.97 -35.29
N PRO A 184 5.53 12.71 -36.32
CA PRO A 184 5.52 14.18 -36.30
C PRO A 184 4.16 14.82 -36.00
N ASP A 185 3.08 14.14 -36.39
CA ASP A 185 1.71 14.61 -36.19
C ASP A 185 1.10 14.16 -34.85
N GLU A 186 1.79 13.35 -34.04
CA GLU A 186 1.28 12.88 -32.76
C GLU A 186 1.41 13.94 -31.63
N PRO A 187 0.53 13.90 -30.62
CA PRO A 187 0.63 14.77 -29.46
C PRO A 187 1.97 14.63 -28.73
N GLN A 188 2.57 15.77 -28.42
CA GLN A 188 3.85 15.84 -27.69
C GLN A 188 3.65 16.04 -26.18
N ALA A 189 2.46 16.51 -25.77
CA ALA A 189 2.11 16.65 -24.37
C ALA A 189 0.70 16.13 -24.10
N ILE A 190 0.58 15.32 -23.05
CA ILE A 190 -0.59 14.48 -22.81
C ILE A 190 -1.12 14.74 -21.41
N PHE A 191 -2.37 15.19 -21.35
CA PHE A 191 -3.08 15.48 -20.12
C PHE A 191 -4.19 14.46 -19.89
N CYS A 192 -4.29 13.96 -18.67
CA CYS A 192 -5.48 13.28 -18.17
C CYS A 192 -6.34 14.29 -17.40
N LEU A 193 -7.57 14.55 -17.84
CA LEU A 193 -8.47 15.53 -17.25
C LEU A 193 -9.71 14.85 -16.68
N ASP A 194 -10.13 15.28 -15.50
CA ASP A 194 -11.40 14.89 -14.91
C ASP A 194 -11.90 15.91 -13.86
N GLU A 195 -13.16 15.80 -13.45
CA GLU A 195 -13.75 16.57 -12.36
C GLU A 195 -13.83 15.79 -11.05
N PHE A 196 -13.21 16.34 -10.01
CA PHE A 196 -13.36 15.85 -8.66
C PHE A 196 -14.48 16.58 -7.91
N GLY A 197 -15.43 15.82 -7.36
CA GLY A 197 -16.49 16.35 -6.51
C GLY A 197 -17.70 15.43 -6.41
N PRO A 198 -18.80 15.89 -5.81
CA PRO A 198 -19.00 17.25 -5.28
C PRO A 198 -18.12 17.53 -4.05
N LEU A 199 -17.52 18.72 -4.01
CA LEU A 199 -16.81 19.25 -2.85
C LEU A 199 -17.82 19.94 -1.93
N ASN A 200 -18.18 19.25 -0.85
CA ASN A 200 -19.11 19.72 0.17
C ASN A 200 -18.34 20.19 1.40
N LEU A 201 -18.93 21.11 2.17
CA LEU A 201 -18.45 21.51 3.50
C LEU A 201 -18.95 20.55 4.58
N GLN A 202 -18.75 19.26 4.35
CA GLN A 202 -19.05 18.23 5.33
C GLN A 202 -17.78 17.84 6.09
N PRO A 203 -17.89 17.49 7.38
CA PRO A 203 -16.80 16.86 8.11
C PRO A 203 -16.40 15.55 7.40
N HIS A 204 -15.11 15.42 7.10
CA HIS A 204 -14.56 14.19 6.52
C HIS A 204 -13.92 13.36 7.62
N PRO A 205 -14.32 12.09 7.80
CA PRO A 205 -13.57 11.18 8.66
C PRO A 205 -12.16 11.01 8.11
N GLY A 206 -11.19 10.71 8.97
CA GLY A 206 -9.81 10.52 8.57
C GLY A 206 -9.02 9.78 9.62
N ARG A 207 -7.79 9.42 9.26
CA ARG A 207 -6.85 8.73 10.15
C ARG A 207 -5.79 9.72 10.61
N GLN A 208 -5.50 9.72 11.89
CA GLN A 208 -4.46 10.57 12.48
C GLN A 208 -3.82 9.84 13.64
N TRP A 209 -2.52 10.09 13.85
CA TRP A 209 -1.83 9.67 15.06
C TRP A 209 -2.47 10.35 16.26
N THR A 210 -2.81 9.55 17.24
CA THR A 210 -3.58 9.96 18.41
C THR A 210 -3.26 8.97 19.51
N GLU A 211 -3.28 9.44 20.75
CA GLU A 211 -3.21 8.52 21.88
C GLU A 211 -4.37 7.51 21.82
N ARG A 212 -4.10 6.28 22.29
CA ARG A 212 -5.11 5.23 22.33
C ARG A 212 -6.30 5.71 23.15
N GLY A 213 -7.48 5.74 22.53
CA GLY A 213 -8.71 6.06 23.22
C GLY A 213 -9.07 4.96 24.24
N GLY A 214 -9.44 5.37 25.45
CA GLY A 214 -10.01 4.51 26.46
C GLY A 214 -11.13 5.27 27.16
N LYS A 215 -12.31 4.66 27.25
CA LYS A 215 -13.35 5.09 28.19
C LYS A 215 -12.73 5.01 29.59
N HIS A 216 -12.71 6.13 30.32
CA HIS A 216 -12.47 6.23 31.77
C HIS A 216 -11.18 5.59 32.29
N LYS A 217 -10.12 6.37 32.53
CA LYS A 217 -9.15 6.08 33.61
C LYS A 217 -8.50 7.32 34.25
N ASP A 218 -8.67 8.49 33.66
CA ASP A 218 -8.13 9.73 34.23
C ASP A 218 -9.23 10.83 34.14
N PRO A 219 -9.80 11.27 35.27
CA PRO A 219 -10.82 12.31 35.31
C PRO A 219 -10.31 13.68 34.86
N ASP A 220 -9.00 13.94 34.99
CA ASP A 220 -8.39 15.22 34.64
C ASP A 220 -7.98 15.28 33.16
N ARG A 221 -8.15 14.17 32.43
CA ARG A 221 -7.76 14.07 31.03
C ARG A 221 -8.80 14.69 30.10
N GLU A 222 -8.38 15.68 29.33
CA GLU A 222 -9.24 16.28 28.31
C GLU A 222 -9.73 15.24 27.28
N PRO A 223 -11.03 15.25 26.95
CA PRO A 223 -11.58 14.34 25.96
C PRO A 223 -10.96 14.63 24.60
N ARG A 224 -10.69 13.55 23.85
CA ARG A 224 -10.18 13.66 22.48
C ARG A 224 -11.06 14.61 21.66
N ARG A 225 -10.45 15.60 21.02
CA ARG A 225 -11.14 16.53 20.11
C ARG A 225 -11.92 15.75 19.05
N ARG A 226 -13.25 15.84 19.13
CA ARG A 226 -14.17 15.25 18.15
C ARG A 226 -14.51 16.29 17.10
N ARG A 227 -14.73 15.83 15.87
CA ARG A 227 -15.27 16.67 14.80
C ARG A 227 -16.80 16.64 14.88
N ARG A 228 -17.43 17.65 14.29
CA ARG A 228 -18.87 17.72 14.17
C ARG A 228 -19.40 16.49 13.44
N ALA A 229 -20.46 15.87 13.97
CA ALA A 229 -21.13 14.73 13.34
C ALA A 229 -22.27 15.17 12.40
N THR A 230 -22.97 16.25 12.76
CA THR A 230 -24.12 16.77 12.02
C THR A 230 -23.71 17.98 11.19
N TYR A 231 -23.98 17.97 9.90
CA TYR A 231 -23.74 19.13 9.03
C TYR A 231 -24.97 19.43 8.20
N THR A 232 -25.18 20.71 7.92
CA THR A 232 -26.18 21.18 6.96
C THR A 232 -25.46 21.52 5.65
N ARG A 233 -26.19 21.58 4.53
CA ARG A 233 -25.63 21.90 3.21
C ARG A 233 -26.03 23.31 2.70
N PRO A 234 -25.88 24.39 3.49
CA PRO A 234 -26.42 25.70 3.11
C PRO A 234 -25.61 26.39 2.00
N HIS A 235 -24.34 26.03 1.79
CA HIS A 235 -23.41 26.76 0.90
C HIS A 235 -23.23 26.13 -0.49
N GLY A 236 -24.11 25.20 -0.86
CA GLY A 236 -24.00 24.43 -2.10
C GLY A 236 -22.69 23.65 -2.21
N VAL A 237 -22.35 23.23 -3.43
CA VAL A 237 -21.19 22.39 -3.71
C VAL A 237 -20.18 23.11 -4.59
N ARG A 238 -18.95 22.60 -4.65
CA ARG A 238 -17.94 23.00 -5.64
C ARG A 238 -17.45 21.79 -6.43
N HIS A 239 -16.78 22.06 -7.54
CA HIS A 239 -16.18 21.04 -8.40
C HIS A 239 -14.75 21.44 -8.70
N LEU A 240 -13.81 20.53 -8.53
CA LEU A 240 -12.43 20.72 -8.93
C LEU A 240 -12.27 20.16 -10.34
N PHE A 241 -12.06 21.03 -11.33
CA PHE A 241 -11.52 20.61 -12.62
C PHE A 241 -10.03 20.40 -12.43
N ALA A 242 -9.52 19.21 -12.76
CA ALA A 242 -8.11 18.91 -12.62
C ALA A 242 -7.55 18.25 -13.87
N ALA A 243 -6.26 18.47 -14.10
CA ALA A 243 -5.52 17.82 -15.19
C ALA A 243 -4.16 17.35 -14.69
N TYR A 244 -3.83 16.11 -15.01
CA TYR A 244 -2.54 15.51 -14.75
C TYR A 244 -1.74 15.48 -16.05
N ASP A 245 -0.68 16.25 -16.11
CA ASP A 245 0.28 16.29 -17.21
C ASP A 245 1.25 15.12 -17.07
N LEU A 246 1.13 14.14 -17.97
CA LEU A 246 1.96 12.95 -17.99
C LEU A 246 3.41 13.27 -18.41
N THR A 247 3.60 14.34 -19.19
CA THR A 247 4.88 14.77 -19.74
C THR A 247 5.80 15.35 -18.67
N THR A 248 5.23 16.20 -17.81
CA THR A 248 6.00 16.91 -16.78
C THR A 248 5.77 16.38 -15.36
N ASP A 249 4.92 15.36 -15.22
CA ASP A 249 4.45 14.83 -13.94
C ASP A 249 3.94 15.95 -13.03
N ARG A 250 2.97 16.74 -13.53
CA ARG A 250 2.38 17.89 -12.81
C ARG A 250 0.87 17.80 -12.75
N LEU A 251 0.31 18.10 -11.58
CA LEU A 251 -1.13 18.20 -11.36
C LEU A 251 -1.56 19.68 -11.39
N TYR A 252 -2.62 19.98 -12.11
CA TYR A 252 -3.24 21.29 -12.17
C TYR A 252 -4.69 21.18 -11.72
N GLY A 253 -5.23 22.24 -11.08
CA GLY A 253 -6.58 22.17 -10.54
C GLY A 253 -7.23 23.51 -10.29
N HIS A 254 -8.44 23.70 -10.81
CA HIS A 254 -9.28 24.90 -10.62
C HIS A 254 -10.63 24.53 -9.99
N VAL A 255 -10.91 25.11 -8.82
CA VAL A 255 -12.22 24.96 -8.15
C VAL A 255 -13.24 25.90 -8.80
N LYS A 256 -14.37 25.35 -9.24
CA LYS A 256 -15.48 26.04 -9.88
C LYS A 256 -16.79 25.77 -9.14
N THR A 257 -17.77 26.66 -9.33
CA THR A 257 -19.13 26.54 -8.77
C THR A 257 -19.99 25.53 -9.52
N THR A 258 -19.73 25.34 -10.82
CA THR A 258 -20.53 24.47 -11.69
C THR A 258 -19.62 23.70 -12.65
N LYS A 259 -20.11 22.54 -13.11
CA LYS A 259 -19.42 21.67 -14.08
C LYS A 259 -20.03 21.77 -15.48
N THR A 260 -20.02 22.98 -16.06
CA THR A 260 -20.61 23.24 -17.38
C THR A 260 -19.55 23.17 -18.49
N ARG A 261 -19.99 23.00 -19.74
CA ARG A 261 -19.10 23.03 -20.92
C ARG A 261 -18.28 24.31 -21.02
N THR A 262 -18.84 25.44 -20.60
CA THR A 262 -18.11 26.72 -20.56
C THR A 262 -16.97 26.68 -19.54
N LYS A 263 -17.18 26.07 -18.36
CA LYS A 263 -16.12 25.93 -17.34
C LYS A 263 -15.07 24.89 -17.72
N PHE A 264 -15.48 23.81 -18.39
CA PHE A 264 -14.56 22.86 -19.02
C PHE A 264 -13.64 23.56 -20.02
N LEU A 265 -14.20 24.29 -21.00
CA LEU A 265 -13.39 25.02 -21.99
C LEU A 265 -12.52 26.12 -21.38
N GLU A 266 -12.98 26.80 -20.33
CA GLU A 266 -12.16 27.75 -19.57
C GLU A 266 -10.91 27.05 -19.00
N PHE A 267 -11.06 25.82 -18.50
CA PHE A 267 -9.94 25.03 -17.99
C PHE A 267 -9.04 24.50 -19.12
N CYS A 268 -9.60 23.99 -20.22
CA CYS A 268 -8.81 23.54 -21.37
C CYS A 268 -7.97 24.68 -21.99
N ARG A 269 -8.53 25.90 -22.06
CA ARG A 269 -7.78 27.10 -22.48
C ARG A 269 -6.60 27.37 -21.56
N TYR A 270 -6.79 27.26 -20.25
CA TYR A 270 -5.70 27.37 -19.30
C TYR A 270 -4.61 26.32 -19.56
N LEU A 271 -4.97 25.04 -19.74
CA LEU A 271 -3.98 23.99 -20.06
C LEU A 271 -3.24 24.30 -21.36
N ARG A 272 -3.94 24.82 -22.38
CA ARG A 272 -3.30 25.25 -23.62
C ARG A 272 -2.26 26.34 -23.39
N THR A 273 -2.47 27.28 -22.46
CA THR A 273 -1.47 28.32 -22.17
C THR A 273 -0.17 27.79 -21.57
N LEU A 274 -0.14 26.55 -21.07
CA LEU A 274 1.05 25.94 -20.47
C LEU A 274 2.11 25.50 -21.49
N TYR A 275 1.74 25.39 -22.77
CA TYR A 275 2.60 24.92 -23.84
C TYR A 275 2.58 25.86 -25.05
N PRO A 276 3.67 26.04 -25.81
CA PRO A 276 3.67 26.84 -27.04
C PRO A 276 2.65 26.32 -28.06
N ALA A 277 2.00 27.19 -28.83
CA ALA A 277 0.92 26.86 -29.77
C ALA A 277 1.24 25.72 -30.76
N LYS A 278 2.51 25.64 -31.20
CA LYS A 278 3.02 24.61 -32.11
C LYS A 278 3.03 23.19 -31.51
N VAL A 279 3.05 23.05 -30.19
CA VAL A 279 3.06 21.74 -29.51
C VAL A 279 1.65 21.16 -29.57
N ARG A 280 1.49 19.99 -30.19
CA ARG A 280 0.20 19.29 -30.21
C ARG A 280 -0.11 18.69 -28.85
N LEU A 281 -1.30 18.96 -28.33
CA LEU A 281 -1.75 18.42 -27.04
C LEU A 281 -2.77 17.29 -27.23
N ALA A 282 -2.74 16.29 -26.36
CA ALA A 282 -3.87 15.39 -26.15
C ALA A 282 -4.45 15.61 -24.76
N ILE A 283 -5.77 15.69 -24.68
CA ILE A 283 -6.52 15.72 -23.42
C ILE A 283 -7.39 14.47 -23.38
N VAL A 284 -6.97 13.51 -22.56
CA VAL A 284 -7.74 12.31 -22.23
C VAL A 284 -8.78 12.66 -21.19
N CYS A 285 -10.06 12.48 -21.46
CA CYS A 285 -11.15 12.73 -20.51
C CYS A 285 -12.27 11.70 -20.65
N ASP A 286 -13.19 11.66 -19.69
CA ASP A 286 -14.39 10.83 -19.83
C ASP A 286 -15.38 11.42 -20.86
N ASN A 287 -16.44 10.67 -21.16
CA ASN A 287 -17.48 11.09 -22.11
C ASN A 287 -18.61 11.89 -21.45
N PHE A 288 -18.35 12.60 -20.35
CA PHE A 288 -19.34 13.45 -19.71
C PHE A 288 -19.85 14.53 -20.68
N SER A 289 -21.17 14.75 -20.69
CA SER A 289 -21.85 15.58 -21.70
C SER A 289 -21.22 16.98 -21.94
N PRO A 290 -20.78 17.72 -20.90
CA PRO A 290 -19.99 18.93 -21.07
C PRO A 290 -18.70 18.80 -21.89
N HIS A 291 -18.02 17.66 -21.85
CA HIS A 291 -16.79 17.39 -22.62
C HIS A 291 -17.10 17.13 -24.08
N LEU A 292 -18.28 16.56 -24.35
CA LEU A 292 -18.64 16.13 -25.70
C LEU A 292 -18.91 17.30 -26.64
N THR A 293 -18.40 17.12 -27.86
CA THR A 293 -18.94 17.75 -29.06
C THR A 293 -20.24 17.05 -29.40
N THR A 294 -21.32 17.81 -29.48
CA THR A 294 -22.64 17.27 -29.84
C THR A 294 -23.17 17.98 -31.08
N LYS A 295 -24.16 17.39 -31.77
CA LYS A 295 -24.84 18.04 -32.91
C LYS A 295 -25.32 19.46 -32.56
N LYS A 296 -25.77 19.68 -31.33
CA LYS A 296 -26.27 20.97 -30.83
C LYS A 296 -25.17 21.93 -30.37
N CYS A 297 -23.96 21.44 -30.10
CA CYS A 297 -22.89 22.28 -29.57
C CYS A 297 -21.51 21.74 -29.97
N GLN A 298 -20.90 22.40 -30.94
CA GLN A 298 -19.59 22.06 -31.49
C GLN A 298 -18.43 22.85 -30.86
N ARG A 299 -18.67 23.56 -29.75
CA ARG A 299 -17.69 24.46 -29.13
C ARG A 299 -16.39 23.75 -28.73
N VAL A 300 -16.47 22.47 -28.33
CA VAL A 300 -15.28 21.69 -27.95
C VAL A 300 -14.46 21.34 -29.18
N ALA A 301 -15.05 20.71 -30.20
CA ALA A 301 -14.36 20.39 -31.45
C ALA A 301 -13.72 21.62 -32.11
N ARG A 302 -14.47 22.71 -32.29
CA ARG A 302 -13.95 23.95 -32.90
C ARG A 302 -12.78 24.54 -32.12
N TRP A 303 -12.84 24.49 -30.79
CA TRP A 303 -11.73 24.96 -29.96
C TRP A 303 -10.53 24.04 -30.09
N ALA A 304 -10.73 22.72 -30.05
CA ALA A 304 -9.66 21.73 -30.12
C ALA A 304 -8.89 21.84 -31.45
N GLU A 305 -9.62 21.87 -32.57
CA GLU A 305 -9.08 22.05 -33.92
C GLU A 305 -8.28 23.36 -34.04
N ALA A 306 -8.86 24.48 -33.61
CA ALA A 306 -8.21 25.79 -33.70
C ALA A 306 -6.97 25.96 -32.78
N ASN A 307 -6.73 25.02 -31.84
CA ASN A 307 -5.67 25.15 -30.83
C ASN A 307 -4.63 24.03 -30.88
N ASN A 308 -4.63 23.21 -31.93
CA ASN A 308 -3.75 22.04 -32.07
C ASN A 308 -3.90 21.08 -30.88
N VAL A 309 -5.14 20.76 -30.53
CA VAL A 309 -5.50 19.89 -29.41
C VAL A 309 -6.37 18.74 -29.90
N GLU A 310 -6.06 17.55 -29.43
CA GLU A 310 -6.89 16.36 -29.54
C GLU A 310 -7.64 16.13 -28.22
N ILE A 311 -8.94 15.87 -28.29
CA ILE A 311 -9.73 15.39 -27.14
C ILE A 311 -9.97 13.90 -27.32
N ALA A 312 -9.30 13.10 -26.51
CA ALA A 312 -9.41 11.64 -26.52
C ALA A 312 -10.38 11.19 -25.41
N TYR A 313 -11.51 10.59 -25.79
CA TYR A 313 -12.50 10.14 -24.82
C TYR A 313 -12.24 8.72 -24.36
N THR A 314 -12.26 8.47 -23.06
CA THR A 314 -12.29 7.10 -22.54
C THR A 314 -13.62 6.43 -22.91
N PRO A 315 -13.62 5.10 -23.12
CA PRO A 315 -14.88 4.38 -23.36
C PRO A 315 -15.84 4.55 -22.18
N THR A 316 -17.14 4.53 -22.47
CA THR A 316 -18.18 4.65 -21.43
C THR A 316 -17.92 3.67 -20.26
N ASN A 317 -18.12 4.10 -19.01
CA ASN A 317 -17.88 3.30 -17.81
C ASN A 317 -16.43 2.79 -17.62
N SER A 318 -15.44 3.41 -18.28
CA SER A 318 -14.02 3.01 -18.19
C SER A 318 -13.16 4.08 -17.52
N SER A 319 -13.65 4.69 -16.43
CA SER A 319 -12.91 5.73 -15.70
C SER A 319 -11.57 5.23 -15.15
N TRP A 320 -11.45 3.92 -14.89
CA TRP A 320 -10.18 3.27 -14.53
C TRP A 320 -9.05 3.45 -15.57
N LEU A 321 -9.39 3.77 -16.82
CA LEU A 321 -8.42 4.07 -17.87
C LEU A 321 -7.86 5.49 -17.74
N ASN A 322 -8.53 6.41 -17.03
CA ASN A 322 -8.08 7.78 -16.87
C ASN A 322 -7.06 7.88 -15.72
N ARG A 323 -5.77 8.11 -16.02
CA ARG A 323 -4.68 8.06 -15.02
C ARG A 323 -4.82 9.12 -13.91
N ILE A 324 -5.61 10.18 -14.11
CA ILE A 324 -5.85 11.20 -13.07
C ILE A 324 -6.64 10.65 -11.88
N GLU A 325 -7.43 9.60 -12.03
CA GLU A 325 -8.26 9.02 -10.96
C GLU A 325 -7.39 8.57 -9.77
N ALA A 326 -6.19 8.05 -10.03
CA ALA A 326 -5.22 7.73 -8.98
C ALA A 326 -4.77 8.98 -8.20
N GLN A 327 -4.63 10.13 -8.87
CA GLN A 327 -4.26 11.38 -8.20
C GLN A 327 -5.38 11.91 -7.29
N PHE A 328 -6.64 11.62 -7.62
CA PHE A 328 -7.79 11.99 -6.79
C PHE A 328 -7.88 11.20 -5.49
N THR A 329 -7.49 9.92 -5.50
CA THR A 329 -7.39 9.12 -4.27
C THR A 329 -6.39 9.74 -3.30
N ALA A 330 -5.18 10.07 -3.78
CA ALA A 330 -4.17 10.74 -2.98
C ALA A 330 -4.62 12.14 -2.51
N LEU A 331 -5.24 12.93 -3.39
CA LEU A 331 -5.76 14.26 -3.04
C LEU A 331 -6.81 14.18 -1.92
N ARG A 332 -7.76 13.24 -2.01
CA ARG A 332 -8.76 13.03 -0.96
C ARG A 332 -8.07 12.71 0.36
N TYR A 333 -7.14 11.76 0.35
CA TYR A 333 -6.43 11.33 1.55
C TYR A 333 -5.63 12.46 2.23
N PHE A 334 -4.86 13.23 1.46
CA PHE A 334 -3.95 14.23 2.02
C PHE A 334 -4.61 15.60 2.27
N ALA A 335 -5.63 15.98 1.50
CA ALA A 335 -6.19 17.33 1.55
C ALA A 335 -7.61 17.40 2.15
N LEU A 336 -8.35 16.28 2.20
CA LEU A 336 -9.75 16.29 2.62
C LEU A 336 -10.03 15.36 3.80
N ASP A 337 -9.46 14.16 3.84
CA ASP A 337 -9.71 13.21 4.92
C ASP A 337 -9.26 13.79 6.26
N GLY A 338 -10.12 13.65 7.26
CA GLY A 338 -9.87 14.22 8.58
C GLY A 338 -9.91 15.74 8.61
N THR A 339 -10.66 16.41 7.74
CA THR A 339 -10.91 17.87 7.77
C THR A 339 -12.37 18.20 8.10
N ASP A 340 -12.63 19.47 8.47
CA ASP A 340 -13.97 20.01 8.76
C ASP A 340 -13.91 21.51 8.43
N HIS A 341 -13.89 21.82 7.13
CA HIS A 341 -13.68 23.17 6.64
C HIS A 341 -14.92 24.05 6.88
N GLY A 342 -14.69 25.28 7.34
CA GLY A 342 -15.76 26.24 7.58
C GLY A 342 -16.25 26.95 6.32
N SER A 343 -15.47 26.92 5.23
CA SER A 343 -15.83 27.58 3.98
C SER A 343 -15.22 26.91 2.74
N HIS A 344 -15.85 27.14 1.58
CA HIS A 344 -15.32 26.69 0.28
C HIS A 344 -13.97 27.33 -0.05
N ARG A 345 -13.70 28.54 0.46
CA ARG A 345 -12.39 29.21 0.30
C ARG A 345 -11.29 28.44 1.04
N GLU A 346 -11.57 28.01 2.27
CA GLU A 346 -10.64 27.23 3.08
C GLU A 346 -10.34 25.88 2.44
N GLN A 347 -11.38 25.16 2.02
CA GLN A 347 -11.25 23.88 1.32
C GLN A 347 -10.45 24.02 0.00
N ALA A 348 -10.77 25.02 -0.82
CA ALA A 348 -10.04 25.30 -2.05
C ALA A 348 -8.56 25.68 -1.80
N SER A 349 -8.30 26.44 -0.72
CA SER A 349 -6.93 26.77 -0.31
C SER A 349 -6.13 25.53 0.10
N MET A 350 -6.75 24.59 0.83
CA MET A 350 -6.10 23.32 1.19
C MET A 350 -5.75 22.50 -0.05
N ILE A 351 -6.71 22.33 -0.98
CA ILE A 351 -6.49 21.63 -2.26
C ILE A 351 -5.34 22.28 -3.05
N ARG A 352 -5.34 23.62 -3.18
CA ARG A 352 -4.29 24.34 -3.90
C ARG A 352 -2.92 24.15 -3.26
N ARG A 353 -2.83 24.21 -1.93
CA ARG A 353 -1.56 23.98 -1.21
C ARG A 353 -1.06 22.56 -1.41
N TYR A 354 -1.94 21.56 -1.39
CA TYR A 354 -1.58 20.18 -1.69
C TYR A 354 -1.05 20.02 -3.12
N ILE A 355 -1.72 20.59 -4.13
CA ILE A 355 -1.26 20.53 -5.52
C ILE A 355 0.13 21.16 -5.67
N ILE A 356 0.36 22.34 -5.08
CA ILE A 356 1.67 23.00 -5.08
C ILE A 356 2.72 22.12 -4.42
N TRP A 357 2.41 21.54 -3.26
CA TRP A 357 3.32 20.66 -2.55
C TRP A 357 3.63 19.40 -3.37
N ARG A 358 2.63 18.73 -3.94
CA ARG A 358 2.80 17.54 -4.80
C ARG A 358 3.70 17.84 -5.99
N ASN A 359 3.46 18.96 -6.68
CA ASN A 359 4.28 19.35 -7.84
C ASN A 359 5.73 19.69 -7.46
N LYS A 360 5.97 20.26 -6.27
CA LYS A 360 7.33 20.49 -5.76
C LYS A 360 8.07 19.20 -5.42
N HIS A 361 7.35 18.13 -5.08
CA HIS A 361 7.93 16.84 -4.65
C HIS A 361 7.77 15.73 -5.70
N ALA A 362 7.41 16.07 -6.94
CA ALA A 362 7.27 15.09 -8.03
C ALA A 362 8.57 14.27 -8.25
N GLY A 363 9.74 14.86 -7.98
CA GLY A 363 11.05 14.18 -8.05
C GLY A 363 11.36 13.17 -6.92
N ASP A 364 10.62 13.19 -5.81
CA ASP A 364 10.97 12.42 -4.61
C ASP A 364 10.51 10.95 -4.73
N LYS A 365 11.46 10.04 -4.96
CA LYS A 365 11.21 8.59 -5.09
C LYS A 365 10.51 8.00 -3.86
N ARG A 366 10.90 8.40 -2.65
CA ARG A 366 10.33 7.89 -1.39
C ARG A 366 8.88 8.35 -1.24
N LEU A 367 8.59 9.59 -1.64
CA LEU A 367 7.23 10.12 -1.62
C LEU A 367 6.34 9.42 -2.66
N ARG A 368 6.86 9.15 -3.86
CA ARG A 368 6.13 8.39 -4.89
C ARG A 368 5.74 7.00 -4.41
N GLU A 369 6.65 6.29 -3.72
CA GLU A 369 6.33 4.98 -3.14
C GLU A 369 5.19 5.06 -2.11
N ILE A 370 5.16 6.11 -1.29
CA ILE A 370 4.07 6.34 -0.31
C ILE A 370 2.75 6.63 -1.04
N VAL A 371 2.76 7.49 -2.05
CA VAL A 371 1.57 7.79 -2.87
C VAL A 371 1.07 6.54 -3.58
N ASN A 372 1.97 5.72 -4.14
CA ASN A 372 1.61 4.45 -4.77
C ASN A 372 0.96 3.48 -3.77
N ARG A 373 1.48 3.38 -2.54
CA ARG A 373 0.84 2.58 -1.48
C ARG A 373 -0.55 3.11 -1.12
N ALA A 374 -0.72 4.43 -1.04
CA ALA A 374 -2.01 5.06 -0.77
C ALA A 374 -3.02 4.88 -1.92
N ASN A 375 -2.54 4.74 -3.16
CA ASN A 375 -3.38 4.48 -4.33
C ASN A 375 -3.81 3.01 -4.46
N VAL A 376 -3.07 2.09 -3.85
CA VAL A 376 -3.37 0.63 -3.85
C VAL A 376 -4.24 0.21 -2.65
N ALA A 377 -4.18 0.95 -1.55
CA ALA A 377 -4.99 0.73 -0.34
C ALA A 377 -6.42 1.27 -0.49
#